data_AF-A0A814PR72-F1
#
_entry.id   AF-A0A814PR72-F1
#
_cell.length_a   1.000
_cell.length_b   1.000
_cell.length_c   1.000
_cell.angle_alpha   90.00
_cell.angle_beta   90.00
_cell.angle_gamma   90.00
#
_symmetry.space_group_name_H-M   'P 1'
#
loop_
_entity.id
_entity.type
_entity.pdbx_description
1 polymer ?
#
loop_
_entity_poly.entity_id
_entity_poly.type
_entity_poly.pdbx_seq_one_letter_code
_entity_poly.pdbx_strand_id
1 'polypeptide(L)'
;MLPFIGNIHLMKPRKELFNQLIEIPKYFPNEPFFCNWIGTYPVVIVHNSNVIEEFFNSSKHTEKVWLYSFVEDWLELKLCTLDIIGETAMGVNLEAQKNLNVEYVKSVDRYL
;
A
#
# COMPACT_ATOMS: atom_id res chain seq x y z
N MET A 1 -16.16 15.63 6.13
CA MET A 1 -16.27 14.39 6.92
C MET A 1 -17.74 14.16 7.26
N LEU A 2 -18.30 12.98 6.96
CA LEU A 2 -19.67 12.61 7.30
C LEU A 2 -19.68 11.71 8.55
N PRO A 3 -20.70 11.82 9.43
CA PRO A 3 -20.82 10.92 10.58
C PRO A 3 -20.97 9.45 10.12
N PHE A 4 -20.34 8.52 10.84
CA PHE A 4 -20.31 7.05 10.64
C PHE A 4 -19.60 6.53 9.38
N ILE A 5 -19.69 7.24 8.25
CA ILE A 5 -19.09 6.84 6.96
C ILE A 5 -17.68 7.44 6.82
N GLY A 6 -17.38 8.54 7.50
CA GLY A 6 -16.09 9.23 7.40
C GLY A 6 -15.85 9.73 5.98
N ASN A 7 -14.68 9.40 5.43
CA ASN A 7 -14.26 9.76 4.08
C ASN A 7 -14.42 8.62 3.07
N ILE A 8 -15.09 7.51 3.44
CA ILE A 8 -15.30 6.36 2.53
C ILE A 8 -15.95 6.81 1.21
N HIS A 9 -16.87 7.78 1.24
CA HIS A 9 -17.51 8.34 0.05
C HIS A 9 -16.56 9.01 -0.95
N LEU A 10 -15.37 9.44 -0.51
CA LEU A 10 -14.33 10.02 -1.36
C LEU A 10 -13.36 8.97 -1.89
N MET A 11 -13.44 7.73 -1.39
CA MET A 11 -12.58 6.64 -1.83
C MET A 11 -13.04 6.17 -3.21
N LYS A 12 -12.10 6.18 -4.16
CA LYS A 12 -12.33 5.63 -5.49
C LYS A 12 -12.55 4.12 -5.43
N PRO A 13 -13.13 3.49 -6.47
CA PRO A 13 -13.24 2.03 -6.55
C PRO A 13 -11.89 1.36 -6.38
N ARG A 14 -11.87 0.10 -5.89
CA ARG A 14 -10.64 -0.66 -5.56
C ARG A 14 -9.51 -0.53 -6.59
N LYS A 15 -9.85 -0.59 -7.89
CA LYS A 15 -8.89 -0.47 -9.02
C LYS A 15 -8.21 0.90 -9.14
N GLU A 16 -8.84 1.96 -8.67
CA GLU A 16 -8.29 3.32 -8.69
C GLU A 16 -7.84 3.81 -7.32
N LEU A 17 -8.15 3.05 -6.26
CA LEU A 17 -7.86 3.40 -4.88
C LEU A 17 -6.36 3.44 -4.62
N PHE A 18 -5.59 2.51 -5.19
CA PHE A 18 -4.13 2.51 -5.11
C PHE A 18 -3.52 3.79 -5.72
N ASN A 19 -3.95 4.15 -6.93
CA ASN A 19 -3.52 5.39 -7.57
C ASN A 19 -3.89 6.61 -6.73
N GLN A 20 -5.10 6.64 -6.17
CA GLN A 20 -5.54 7.71 -5.28
C GLN A 20 -4.64 7.82 -4.03
N LEU A 21 -4.23 6.70 -3.41
CA LEU A 21 -3.34 6.71 -2.25
C LEU A 21 -1.94 7.21 -2.57
N ILE A 22 -1.45 7.00 -3.79
CA ILE A 22 -0.15 7.52 -4.25
C ILE A 22 -0.26 9.00 -4.64
N GLU A 23 -1.40 9.44 -5.16
CA GLU A 23 -1.62 10.82 -5.60
C GLU A 23 -1.89 11.79 -4.44
N ILE A 24 -2.69 11.41 -3.44
CA ILE A 24 -3.04 12.28 -2.31
C ILE A 24 -1.81 12.88 -1.62
N PRO A 25 -0.77 12.09 -1.25
CA PRO A 25 0.47 12.62 -0.67
C PRO A 25 1.18 13.67 -1.52
N LYS A 26 1.05 13.61 -2.85
CA LYS A 26 1.71 14.56 -3.77
C LYS A 26 1.13 15.96 -3.68
N TYR A 27 -0.13 16.09 -3.26
CA TYR A 27 -0.77 17.39 -3.03
C TYR A 27 -0.37 18.03 -1.69
N PHE A 28 0.18 17.24 -0.76
CA PHE A 28 0.59 17.68 0.58
C PHE A 28 2.04 17.25 0.89
N PRO A 29 3.04 17.69 0.08
CA PRO A 29 4.41 17.18 0.18
C PRO A 29 5.11 17.51 1.51
N ASN A 30 4.65 18.55 2.22
CA ASN A 30 5.23 19.00 3.48
C ASN A 30 4.60 18.34 4.71
N GLU A 31 3.48 17.64 4.56
CA GLU A 31 2.83 16.97 5.68
C GLU A 31 3.52 15.63 5.95
N PRO A 32 3.84 15.30 7.22
CA PRO A 32 4.51 14.04 7.55
C PRO A 32 3.58 12.83 7.46
N PHE A 33 2.28 13.04 7.74
CA PHE A 33 1.24 12.02 7.74
C PHE A 33 -0.12 12.65 7.50
N PHE A 34 -1.09 11.85 7.07
CA PHE A 34 -2.49 12.26 7.00
C PHE A 34 -3.40 11.24 7.68
N CYS A 35 -4.40 11.74 8.39
CA CYS A 35 -5.42 10.93 9.03
C CYS A 35 -6.64 10.82 8.12
N ASN A 36 -6.95 9.61 7.69
CA ASN A 36 -8.15 9.31 6.92
C ASN A 36 -9.11 8.45 7.74
N TRP A 37 -10.39 8.81 7.74
CA TRP A 37 -11.41 8.05 8.46
C TRP A 37 -12.07 7.05 7.51
N ILE A 38 -11.83 5.77 7.76
CA ILE A 38 -12.51 4.67 7.07
C ILE A 38 -13.62 4.18 8.00
N GLY A 39 -14.83 4.70 7.80
CA GLY A 39 -15.98 4.42 8.65
C GLY A 39 -15.78 5.05 10.03
N THR A 40 -15.75 4.21 11.06
CA THR A 40 -15.50 4.61 12.45
C THR A 40 -14.03 4.47 12.87
N TYR A 41 -13.15 3.99 11.98
CA TYR A 41 -11.75 3.75 12.29
C TYR A 41 -10.86 4.84 11.69
N PRO A 42 -10.03 5.53 12.51
CA PRO A 42 -9.01 6.43 11.99
C PRO A 42 -7.84 5.61 11.45
N VAL A 43 -7.47 5.87 10.20
CA VAL A 43 -6.32 5.29 9.52
C VAL A 43 -5.29 6.40 9.31
N VAL A 44 -4.13 6.26 9.90
CA VAL A 44 -3.00 7.18 9.70
C VAL A 44 -2.15 6.66 8.57
N ILE A 45 -1.96 7.47 7.53
CA ILE A 45 -1.10 7.13 6.40
C ILE A 45 0.13 8.04 6.49
N VAL A 46 1.29 7.40 6.58
CA VAL A 46 2.60 8.05 6.63
C VAL A 46 3.26 7.89 5.26
N HIS A 47 3.73 8.98 4.68
CA HIS A 47 4.39 8.96 3.36
C HIS A 47 5.74 9.68 3.35
N ASN A 48 6.11 10.35 4.44
CA ASN A 48 7.40 11.03 4.56
C ASN A 48 8.52 10.05 4.89
N SER A 49 9.60 10.06 4.11
CA SER A 49 10.74 9.13 4.25
C SER A 49 11.34 9.14 5.66
N ASN A 50 11.51 10.31 6.27
CA ASN A 50 12.16 10.43 7.59
C ASN A 50 11.30 9.77 8.68
N VAL A 51 9.98 9.96 8.61
CA VAL A 51 9.03 9.38 9.58
C VAL A 51 8.87 7.88 9.36
N ILE A 52 8.90 7.44 8.10
CA ILE A 52 8.85 6.02 7.73
C ILE A 52 10.07 5.28 8.31
N GLU A 53 11.28 5.81 8.12
CA GLU A 53 12.51 5.20 8.65
C GLU A 53 12.49 5.07 10.17
N GLU A 54 12.05 6.12 10.88
CA GLU A 54 11.93 6.08 12.34
C GLU A 54 10.86 5.08 12.80
N PHE A 55 9.73 5.00 12.09
CA PHE A 55 8.67 4.03 12.39
C PHE A 55 9.13 2.59 12.17
N PHE A 56 9.83 2.29 11.07
CA PHE A 56 10.34 0.95 10.78
C PHE A 56 11.47 0.51 11.73
N ASN A 57 12.26 1.46 12.24
CA ASN A 57 13.27 1.17 13.27
C ASN A 57 12.64 0.85 14.64
N SER A 58 11.40 1.29 14.88
CA SER A 58 10.64 0.99 16.09
C SER A 58 9.88 -0.34 15.94
N SER A 59 10.43 -1.43 16.48
CA SER A 59 9.80 -2.77 16.50
C SER A 59 8.52 -2.89 17.33
N LYS A 60 7.93 -1.77 17.78
CA LYS A 60 6.78 -1.73 18.71
C LYS A 60 5.42 -1.91 18.04
N HIS A 61 5.31 -1.80 16.71
CA HIS A 61 4.03 -1.76 16.00
C HIS A 61 3.95 -2.76 14.83
N THR A 62 4.34 -4.02 15.08
CA THR A 62 4.35 -5.09 14.07
C THR A 62 3.04 -5.91 14.02
N GLU A 63 1.98 -5.47 14.68
CA GLU A 63 0.69 -6.14 14.56
C GLU A 63 0.01 -5.75 13.24
N LYS A 64 -0.21 -6.75 12.38
CA LYS A 64 -0.96 -6.58 11.14
C LYS A 64 -2.41 -6.24 11.49
N VAL A 65 -2.79 -4.99 11.26
CA VAL A 65 -4.17 -4.51 11.42
C VAL A 65 -5.06 -5.17 10.36
N TRP A 66 -6.37 -5.34 10.62
CA TRP A 66 -7.37 -5.84 9.65
C TRP A 66 -7.32 -5.11 8.29
N LEU A 67 -6.87 -3.87 8.28
CA LEU A 67 -6.68 -3.07 7.08
C LEU A 67 -5.66 -3.69 6.11
N TYR A 68 -4.67 -4.46 6.60
CA TYR A 68 -3.77 -5.21 5.72
C TYR A 68 -4.53 -6.20 4.86
N SER A 69 -5.47 -6.97 5.40
CA SER A 69 -6.27 -7.90 4.60
C SER A 69 -7.14 -7.19 3.56
N PHE A 70 -7.55 -5.94 3.81
CA PHE A 70 -8.27 -5.12 2.84
C PHE A 70 -7.39 -4.65 1.66
N VAL A 71 -6.10 -4.42 1.91
CA VAL A 71 -5.12 -3.92 0.92
C VAL A 71 -4.33 -5.07 0.27
N GLU A 72 -4.16 -6.21 0.94
CA GLU A 72 -3.43 -7.39 0.46
C GLU A 72 -4.04 -7.97 -0.81
N ASP A 73 -5.34 -7.83 -1.02
CA ASP A 73 -6.03 -8.21 -2.26
C ASP A 73 -5.63 -7.37 -3.48
N TRP A 74 -4.83 -6.32 -3.32
CA TRP A 74 -4.51 -5.41 -4.42
C TRP A 74 -3.35 -5.96 -5.24
N LEU A 75 -3.70 -6.48 -6.42
CA LEU A 75 -2.75 -7.06 -7.37
C LEU A 75 -1.57 -6.13 -7.68
N GLU A 76 -1.81 -4.83 -7.85
CA GLU A 76 -0.78 -3.83 -8.14
C GLU A 76 0.31 -3.74 -7.06
N LEU A 77 -0.08 -3.83 -5.78
CA LEU A 77 0.84 -3.84 -4.66
C LEU A 77 1.67 -5.12 -4.62
N LYS A 78 1.04 -6.28 -4.91
CA LYS A 78 1.75 -7.57 -4.98
C LYS A 78 2.82 -7.56 -6.07
N LEU A 79 2.49 -7.08 -7.27
CA LEU A 79 3.43 -7.01 -8.39
C LEU A 79 4.55 -6.00 -8.13
N CYS A 80 4.23 -4.83 -7.57
CA CYS A 80 5.23 -3.84 -7.16
C CYS A 80 6.23 -4.43 -6.16
N THR A 81 5.72 -5.12 -5.13
CA THR A 81 6.55 -5.76 -4.10
C THR A 81 7.45 -6.83 -4.72
N LEU A 82 6.92 -7.59 -5.68
CA LEU A 82 7.65 -8.63 -6.39
C LEU A 82 8.82 -8.05 -7.20
N ASP A 83 8.58 -6.96 -7.91
CA ASP A 83 9.61 -6.26 -8.68
C ASP A 83 10.70 -5.69 -7.75
N ILE A 84 10.32 -5.05 -6.63
CA ILE A 84 11.29 -4.52 -5.66
C ILE A 84 12.17 -5.64 -5.09
N ILE A 85 11.59 -6.76 -4.62
CA ILE A 85 12.36 -7.88 -4.05
C ILE A 85 13.20 -8.56 -5.12
N GLY A 86 12.65 -8.75 -6.33
CA GLY A 86 13.37 -9.29 -7.48
C GLY A 86 14.61 -8.49 -7.81
N GLU A 87 14.49 -7.18 -7.94
CA GLU A 87 15.60 -6.30 -8.28
C GLU A 87 16.60 -6.15 -7.12
N THR A 88 16.12 -5.87 -5.91
CA THR A 88 16.97 -5.49 -4.78
C THR A 88 17.62 -6.68 -4.05
N ALA A 89 16.88 -7.78 -3.86
CA ALA A 89 17.39 -8.94 -3.13
C ALA A 89 17.95 -10.01 -4.07
N MET A 90 17.34 -10.20 -5.26
CA MET A 90 17.70 -11.28 -6.18
C MET A 90 18.52 -10.81 -7.39
N GLY A 91 18.58 -9.50 -7.68
CA GLY A 91 19.27 -8.96 -8.86
C GLY A 91 18.61 -9.35 -10.19
N VAL A 92 17.33 -9.75 -10.17
CA VAL A 92 16.55 -10.19 -11.33
C VAL A 92 15.45 -9.19 -11.62
N ASN A 93 15.42 -8.65 -12.84
CA ASN A 93 14.34 -7.80 -13.29
C ASN A 93 13.17 -8.66 -13.80
N LEU A 94 12.06 -8.65 -13.06
CA LEU A 94 10.87 -9.46 -13.36
C LEU A 94 9.86 -8.71 -14.25
N GLU A 95 9.86 -7.38 -14.23
CA GLU A 95 8.86 -6.52 -14.87
C GLU A 95 7.40 -6.96 -14.63
N ALA A 96 7.11 -7.49 -13.43
CA ALA A 96 5.84 -8.09 -13.06
C ALA A 96 4.67 -7.09 -13.16
N GLN A 97 4.92 -5.80 -12.93
CA GLN A 97 3.93 -4.73 -13.16
C GLN A 97 3.48 -4.60 -14.63
N LYS A 98 4.36 -4.89 -15.60
CA LYS A 98 4.07 -4.76 -17.04
C LYS A 98 3.65 -6.09 -17.66
N ASN A 99 4.12 -7.20 -17.10
CA ASN A 99 3.89 -8.53 -17.64
C ASN A 99 3.36 -9.49 -16.57
N LEU A 100 2.03 -9.58 -16.48
CA LEU A 100 1.33 -10.50 -15.58
C LEU A 100 1.58 -12.00 -15.88
N ASN A 101 2.18 -12.32 -17.04
CA ASN A 101 2.34 -13.70 -17.50
C ASN A 101 3.66 -14.37 -17.11
N VAL A 102 4.51 -13.70 -16.33
CA VAL A 102 5.78 -14.24 -15.84
C VAL A 102 5.53 -15.47 -14.98
N GLU A 103 6.30 -16.54 -15.21
CA GLU A 103 6.16 -17.83 -14.52
C GLU A 103 6.25 -17.68 -12.99
N TYR A 104 7.04 -16.73 -12.52
CA TYR A 104 7.20 -16.39 -11.11
C TYR A 104 5.95 -15.76 -10.49
N VAL A 105 5.21 -14.92 -11.22
CA VAL A 105 3.91 -14.38 -10.74
C VAL A 105 2.90 -15.52 -10.59
N LYS A 106 2.87 -16.44 -11.57
CA LYS A 106 1.98 -17.61 -11.56
C LYS A 106 2.33 -18.63 -10.47
N SER A 107 3.60 -18.74 -10.09
CA SER A 107 4.01 -19.62 -9.01
C SER A 107 3.64 -19.03 -7.65
N VAL A 108 3.86 -17.73 -7.43
CA VAL A 108 3.46 -17.05 -6.19
C VAL A 108 1.95 -17.11 -5.97
N ASP A 109 1.15 -16.89 -7.01
CA ASP A 109 -0.32 -16.98 -6.94
C ASP A 109 -0.83 -18.40 -6.67
N ARG A 110 0.01 -19.43 -6.87
CA ARG A 110 -0.33 -20.84 -6.58
C ARG A 110 -0.07 -21.24 -5.13
N TYR A 111 0.80 -20.53 -4.42
CA TYR A 111 1.23 -20.86 -3.05
C TYR A 111 0.59 -19.98 -1.96
N LEU A 112 -0.15 -18.94 -2.34
CA LEU A 112 -0.97 -18.10 -1.46
C LEU A 112 -2.44 -18.53 -1.54
#